data_AF-A0A381I4L6-F1
#
_entry.id   AF-A0A381I4L6-F1
#
_cell.length_a   1.000
_cell.length_b   1.000
_cell.length_c   1.000
_cell.angle_alpha   90.00
_cell.angle_beta   90.00
_cell.angle_gamma   90.00
#
_symmetry.space_group_name_H-M   'P 1'
#
loop_
_entity.id
_entity.type
_entity.pdbx_description
1 polymer ?
#
loop_
_entity_poly.entity_id
_entity_poly.type
_entity_poly.pdbx_seq_one_letter_code
_entity_poly.pdbx_strand_id
1 'polypeptide(L)' 'MLVMHPLPRVNEIDIDVDSDDRAVYFKQAKYGMYVRMALIIKLLGINED' A
#
# COMPACT_ATOMS: atom_id res chain seq x y z
N MET A 1 -16.51 5.33 1.01
CA MET A 1 -15.89 4.06 1.44
C MET A 1 -14.79 3.71 0.46
N LEU A 2 -13.59 3.34 0.93
CA LEU A 2 -12.44 2.97 0.08
C LEU A 2 -12.24 1.45 0.10
N VAL A 3 -11.73 0.89 -1.00
CA VAL A 3 -11.48 -0.55 -1.17
C VAL A 3 -9.98 -0.83 -1.07
N MET A 4 -9.61 -1.68 -0.11
CA MET A 4 -8.23 -2.08 0.20
C MET A 4 -8.06 -3.59 0.03
N HIS A 5 -6.85 -4.03 -0.33
CA HIS A 5 -6.53 -5.43 -0.53
C HIS A 5 -5.02 -5.65 -0.35
N PRO A 6 -4.57 -6.65 0.42
CA PRO A 6 -3.15 -6.84 0.73
C PRO A 6 -2.32 -7.38 -0.44
N LEU A 7 -2.97 -7.90 -1.49
CA LEU A 7 -2.37 -8.57 -2.65
C LEU A 7 -1.59 -9.87 -2.28
N PRO A 8 -1.34 -10.80 -3.22
CA PRO A 8 -1.89 -10.83 -4.59
C PRO A 8 -3.41 -11.00 -4.55
N ARG A 9 -4.13 -10.37 -5.50
CA ARG A 9 -5.53 -10.71 -5.73
C ARG A 9 -5.61 -11.87 -6.72
N VAL A 10 -6.57 -12.75 -6.53
CA VAL A 10 -6.86 -13.90 -7.38
C VAL A 10 -8.27 -13.78 -7.95
N ASN A 11 -9.29 -13.79 -7.09
CA ASN A 11 -10.71 -13.76 -7.46
C ASN A 11 -11.57 -12.97 -6.47
N GLU A 12 -10.95 -12.27 -5.52
CA GLU A 12 -11.63 -11.53 -4.46
C GLU A 12 -12.21 -10.21 -4.95
N ILE A 13 -11.63 -9.63 -6.02
CA ILE A 13 -12.00 -8.33 -6.59
C ILE A 13 -11.93 -8.43 -8.11
N ASP A 14 -13.02 -8.09 -8.79
CA ASP A 14 -13.09 -8.04 -10.26
C ASP A 14 -12.17 -6.94 -10.82
N ILE A 15 -11.60 -7.16 -12.00
CA ILE A 15 -10.70 -6.22 -12.68
C ILE A 15 -11.43 -4.93 -13.05
N ASP A 16 -12.73 -4.97 -13.31
CA ASP A 16 -13.50 -3.77 -13.64
C ASP A 16 -13.51 -2.74 -12.49
N VAL A 17 -13.30 -3.20 -11.25
CA VAL A 17 -13.22 -2.37 -10.04
C VAL A 17 -11.95 -1.52 -10.01
N ASP A 18 -10.92 -1.84 -10.80
CA ASP A 18 -9.65 -1.08 -10.85
C ASP A 18 -9.85 0.38 -11.27
N SER A 19 -10.85 0.60 -12.12
CA SER A 19 -11.19 1.93 -12.65
C SER A 19 -12.00 2.78 -11.68
N ASP A 20 -12.51 2.20 -10.59
CA ASP A 20 -13.28 2.93 -9.59
C ASP A 20 -12.35 3.77 -8.70
N ASP A 21 -12.64 5.07 -8.54
CA ASP A 21 -11.85 5.99 -7.72
C ASP A 21 -11.67 5.54 -6.26
N ARG A 22 -12.53 4.64 -5.78
CA ARG A 22 -12.46 4.07 -4.42
C ARG A 22 -11.44 2.92 -4.32
N ALA A 23 -10.98 2.34 -5.43
CA ALA A 23 -10.01 1.27 -5.47
C ALA A 23 -8.60 1.79 -5.17
N VAL A 24 -8.12 1.56 -3.94
CA VAL A 24 -6.84 2.12 -3.47
C VAL A 24 -5.79 1.06 -3.15
N TYR A 25 -6.03 -0.22 -3.43
CA TYR A 25 -5.11 -1.33 -3.11
C TYR A 25 -3.75 -1.22 -3.82
N PHE A 26 -3.68 -0.63 -5.02
CA PHE A 26 -2.38 -0.33 -5.66
C PHE A 26 -1.64 0.82 -4.95
N LYS A 27 -2.37 1.86 -4.54
CA LYS A 27 -1.80 2.96 -3.74
C LYS A 27 -1.31 2.46 -2.37
N GLN A 28 -2.07 1.56 -1.75
CA GLN A 28 -1.71 0.87 -0.51
C GLN A 28 -0.40 0.10 -0.66
N ALA A 29 -0.20 -0.65 -1.75
CA ALA A 29 1.06 -1.36 -1.99
C ALA A 29 2.27 -0.39 -2.02
N LYS A 30 2.10 0.77 -2.67
CA LYS A 30 3.10 1.85 -2.66
C LYS A 30 3.33 2.43 -1.27
N TYR A 31 2.28 2.61 -0.46
CA TYR A 31 2.42 3.03 0.93
C TYR A 31 3.21 2.03 1.79
N GLY A 32 3.12 0.73 1.48
CA GLY A 32 3.97 -0.28 2.10
C GLY A 32 5.48 -0.03 1.89
N MET A 33 5.90 0.53 0.76
CA MET A 33 7.29 0.95 0.54
C MET A 33 7.69 2.06 1.52
N TYR A 34 6.89 3.13 1.61
CA TYR A 34 7.18 4.27 2.48
C TYR A 34 7.23 3.90 3.95
N VAL A 35 6.28 3.09 4.42
CA VAL A 35 6.26 2.62 5.82
C VAL A 35 7.49 1.76 6.11
N ARG A 36 7.91 0.89 5.19
CA ARG A 36 9.14 0.11 5.37
C ARG A 36 10.39 0.99 5.38
N MET A 37 10.48 2.00 4.51
CA MET A 37 11.58 2.96 4.53
C MET A 37 11.67 3.66 5.90
N ALA A 38 10.54 4.19 6.40
CA ALA A 38 10.49 4.85 7.70
C ALA A 38 10.85 3.89 8.85
N LEU A 39 10.37 2.65 8.80
CA LEU A 39 10.70 1.62 9.79
C LEU A 39 12.19 1.28 9.78
N ILE A 40 12.80 1.12 8.60
CA ILE A 40 14.24 0.85 8.46
C ILE A 40 15.07 2.01 9.02
N ILE A 41 14.74 3.26 8.65
CA ILE A 41 15.38 4.47 9.20
C ILE A 41 15.30 4.48 10.73
N LYS A 42 14.11 4.19 11.27
CA LYS A 42 13.88 4.14 12.73
C LYS A 42 14.70 3.05 13.41
N LEU A 43 14.79 1.86 12.82
CA LEU A 43 15.54 0.73 13.38
C LEU A 43 17.05 0.94 13.31
N LEU A 44 17.54 1.66 12.30
CA LEU A 44 18.96 2.00 12.15
C LEU A 44 19.37 3.22 12.99
N GLY A 45 18.42 3.93 13.62
CA GLY A 45 18.70 5.12 14.40
C GLY A 45 19.17 6.32 13.57
N ILE A 46 18.82 6.35 12.28
CA ILE A 46 19.16 7.47 11.39
C ILE A 46 18.17 8.60 11.69
N ASN A 47 18.65 9.68 12.30
CA ASN A 47 17.88 10.90 12.52
C ASN A 47 18.40 11.99 11.58
N GLU A 48 17.55 12.93 11.18
CA GLU A 48 17.98 14.17 10.52
C GLU A 48 18.55 15.09 11.60
N ASP A 49 19.86 15.00 11.83
CA ASP A 49 20.62 16.02 12.57
C ASP A 49 20.92 17.23 11.66
#